data_AF-A0A427BU31-F1
#
_entry.id   AF-A0A427BU31-F1
#
_cell.length_a   1.000
_cell.length_b   1.000
_cell.length_c   1.000
_cell.angle_alpha   90.00
_cell.angle_beta   90.00
_cell.angle_gamma   90.00
#
_symmetry.space_group_name_H-M   'P 1'
#
loop_
_entity.id
_entity.type
_entity.pdbx_description
1 polymer ?
#
loop_
_entity_poly.entity_id
_entity_poly.type
_entity_poly.pdbx_seq_one_letter_code
_entity_poly.pdbx_strand_id
1 'polypeptide(L)'
;PAPVTEAVNAADLPVAAVITLRRARIQRVLGIQIADADVERILRALGMDVVAAGEGWQVTAPSRRFDIAIEEDLIEELARIHGYEQIPTTLPGGAARVAMPSETRLDELSTRRQLVARDLQETINYAFVDAALLGSWQLDQNVVALANPLSAELAVMRPALLPGLVATLGRNA
;
A
#
# COMPACT_ATOMS: atom_id res chain seq x y z
N PRO A 1 -29.78 -32.25 -27.48
CA PRO A 1 -29.34 -31.63 -26.21
C PRO A 1 -29.86 -32.44 -25.02
N ALA A 2 -28.97 -32.99 -24.19
CA ALA A 2 -29.36 -33.67 -22.95
C ALA A 2 -29.84 -32.64 -21.90
N PRO A 3 -30.74 -33.02 -20.98
CA PRO A 3 -31.20 -32.12 -19.93
C PRO A 3 -30.06 -31.79 -18.95
N VAL A 4 -29.95 -30.50 -18.59
CA VAL A 4 -29.09 -30.05 -17.49
C VAL A 4 -29.83 -30.29 -16.18
N THR A 5 -29.23 -31.03 -15.26
CA THR A 5 -29.73 -31.22 -13.91
C THR A 5 -28.87 -30.38 -12.96
N GLU A 6 -29.50 -29.45 -12.23
CA GLU A 6 -28.82 -28.58 -11.27
C GLU A 6 -29.17 -29.00 -9.84
N ALA A 7 -28.18 -29.01 -8.95
CA ALA A 7 -28.37 -29.18 -7.51
C ALA A 7 -27.79 -27.95 -6.80
N VAL A 8 -28.66 -27.14 -6.20
CA VAL A 8 -28.29 -25.86 -5.56
C VAL A 8 -28.65 -25.90 -4.08
N ASN A 9 -27.73 -25.50 -3.22
CA ASN A 9 -28.04 -25.14 -1.83
C ASN A 9 -28.20 -23.62 -1.74
N ALA A 10 -29.43 -23.14 -1.58
CA ALA A 10 -29.72 -21.71 -1.54
C ALA A 10 -29.01 -20.98 -0.37
N ALA A 11 -28.68 -21.68 0.71
CA ALA A 11 -27.99 -21.10 1.86
C ALA A 11 -26.51 -20.77 1.57
N ASP A 12 -25.90 -21.45 0.60
CA ASP A 12 -24.49 -21.27 0.25
C ASP A 12 -24.29 -20.31 -0.93
N LEU A 13 -25.39 -19.77 -1.49
CA LEU A 13 -25.32 -18.82 -2.57
C LEU A 13 -24.83 -17.45 -2.08
N PRO A 14 -23.94 -16.79 -2.82
CA PRO A 14 -23.50 -15.46 -2.48
C PRO A 14 -24.67 -14.47 -2.55
N VAL A 15 -24.86 -13.71 -1.47
CA VAL A 15 -25.86 -12.64 -1.42
C VAL A 15 -25.27 -11.39 -2.06
N ALA A 16 -25.98 -10.82 -3.03
CA ALA A 16 -25.54 -9.60 -3.69
C ALA A 16 -25.47 -8.44 -2.68
N ALA A 17 -24.33 -7.74 -2.67
CA ALA A 17 -24.13 -6.57 -1.81
C ALA A 17 -25.04 -5.42 -2.28
N VAL A 18 -25.83 -4.90 -1.35
CA VAL A 18 -26.72 -3.76 -1.54
C VAL A 18 -26.07 -2.55 -0.88
N ILE A 19 -25.49 -1.67 -1.70
CA ILE A 19 -24.59 -0.60 -1.27
C ILE A 19 -25.23 0.75 -1.52
N THR A 20 -25.23 1.61 -0.50
CA THR A 20 -25.72 2.98 -0.63
C THR A 20 -24.60 3.87 -1.15
N LEU A 21 -24.84 4.54 -2.28
CA LEU A 21 -23.93 5.50 -2.90
C LEU A 21 -24.48 6.92 -2.77
N ARG A 22 -23.76 7.79 -2.06
CA ARG A 22 -24.18 9.17 -1.78
C ARG A 22 -23.48 10.14 -2.72
N ARG A 23 -24.24 11.08 -3.29
CA ARG A 23 -23.70 12.12 -4.17
C ARG A 23 -22.61 12.95 -3.50
N ALA A 24 -22.83 13.31 -2.24
CA ALA A 24 -21.84 14.03 -1.43
C ALA A 24 -20.55 13.23 -1.20
N ARG A 25 -20.62 11.89 -1.17
CA ARG A 25 -19.42 11.04 -1.02
C ARG A 25 -18.59 11.03 -2.29
N ILE A 26 -19.23 10.94 -3.46
CA ILE A 26 -18.56 11.04 -4.77
C ILE A 26 -17.73 12.33 -4.83
N GLN A 27 -18.36 13.47 -4.55
CA GLN A 27 -17.67 14.76 -4.57
C GLN A 27 -16.55 14.85 -3.53
N ARG A 28 -16.76 14.31 -2.33
CA ARG A 28 -15.75 14.33 -1.27
C ARG A 28 -14.52 13.48 -1.61
N VAL A 29 -14.70 12.33 -2.26
CA VAL A 29 -13.63 11.39 -2.57
C VAL A 29 -12.92 11.75 -3.86
N LEU A 30 -13.67 12.07 -4.92
CA LEU A 30 -13.09 12.38 -6.24
C LEU A 30 -12.76 13.86 -6.42
N GLY A 31 -13.29 14.74 -5.58
CA GLY A 31 -13.12 16.20 -5.75
C GLY A 31 -13.91 16.80 -6.91
N ILE A 32 -14.73 16.00 -7.60
CA ILE A 32 -15.55 16.42 -8.75
C ILE A 32 -17.02 16.05 -8.58
N GLN A 33 -17.88 16.77 -9.26
CA GLN A 33 -19.28 16.39 -9.42
C GLN A 33 -19.43 15.65 -10.75
N ILE A 34 -20.04 14.47 -10.70
CA ILE A 34 -20.44 13.70 -11.89
C ILE A 34 -21.96 13.85 -12.01
N ALA A 35 -22.46 14.14 -13.22
CA ALA A 35 -23.89 14.27 -13.44
C ALA A 35 -24.62 12.95 -13.11
N ASP A 36 -25.78 13.03 -12.47
CA ASP A 36 -26.57 11.87 -12.04
C ASP A 36 -26.84 10.88 -13.17
N ALA A 37 -27.17 11.40 -14.36
CA ALA A 37 -27.39 10.59 -15.55
C ALA A 37 -26.15 9.79 -15.96
N ASP A 38 -24.94 10.36 -15.79
CA ASP A 38 -23.70 9.66 -16.07
C ASP A 38 -23.38 8.61 -15.00
N VAL A 39 -23.64 8.90 -13.73
CA VAL A 39 -23.48 7.92 -12.64
C VAL A 39 -24.33 6.69 -12.93
N GLU A 40 -25.62 6.88 -13.20
CA GLU A 40 -26.52 5.77 -13.51
C GLU A 40 -26.14 5.03 -14.78
N ARG A 41 -25.77 5.75 -15.84
CA ARG A 41 -25.32 5.17 -17.11
C ARG A 41 -24.09 4.28 -16.91
N ILE A 42 -23.09 4.76 -16.17
CA ILE A 42 -21.84 4.04 -15.91
C ILE A 42 -22.11 2.76 -15.11
N LEU A 43 -22.80 2.88 -13.97
CA LEU A 43 -23.03 1.74 -13.08
C LEU A 43 -23.94 0.68 -13.72
N ARG A 44 -24.98 1.10 -14.46
CA ARG A 44 -25.82 0.15 -15.22
C ARG A 44 -25.05 -0.53 -16.35
N ALA A 45 -24.15 0.18 -17.05
CA ALA A 45 -23.30 -0.43 -18.08
C ALA A 45 -22.34 -1.49 -17.50
N LEU A 46 -21.96 -1.36 -16.24
CA LEU A 46 -21.17 -2.36 -15.51
C LEU A 46 -21.99 -3.56 -15.01
N GLY A 47 -23.31 -3.55 -15.25
CA GLY A 47 -24.24 -4.62 -14.87
C GLY A 47 -24.75 -4.53 -13.44
N MET A 48 -24.70 -3.34 -12.81
CA MET A 48 -25.28 -3.10 -11.50
C MET A 48 -26.74 -2.68 -11.61
N ASP A 49 -27.56 -3.10 -10.65
CA ASP A 49 -28.90 -2.54 -10.49
C ASP A 49 -28.80 -1.24 -9.69
N VAL A 50 -29.44 -0.17 -10.16
CA VAL A 50 -29.29 1.19 -9.63
C VAL A 50 -30.66 1.83 -9.47
N VAL A 51 -31.02 2.06 -8.21
CA VAL A 51 -32.29 2.66 -7.80
C VAL A 51 -32.00 3.99 -7.12
N ALA A 52 -32.66 5.07 -7.54
CA ALA A 52 -32.55 6.36 -6.87
C ALA A 52 -33.10 6.27 -5.43
N ALA A 53 -32.35 6.78 -4.46
CA ALA A 53 -32.71 6.72 -3.05
C ALA A 53 -32.20 7.96 -2.29
N GLY A 54 -33.11 8.83 -1.86
CA GLY A 54 -32.78 10.04 -1.11
C GLY A 54 -31.78 10.94 -1.85
N GLU A 55 -30.64 11.22 -1.21
CA GLU A 55 -29.55 12.05 -1.73
C GLU A 55 -28.52 11.28 -2.59
N GLY A 56 -28.91 10.13 -3.14
CA GLY A 56 -28.03 9.28 -3.94
C GLY A 56 -28.76 8.06 -4.52
N TRP A 57 -28.11 6.89 -4.43
CA TRP A 57 -28.58 5.64 -5.04
C TRP A 57 -28.41 4.46 -4.09
N GLN A 58 -29.27 3.48 -4.25
CA GLN A 58 -29.07 2.12 -3.79
C GLN A 58 -28.58 1.29 -4.99
N VAL A 59 -27.41 0.68 -4.85
CA VAL A 59 -26.76 -0.06 -5.92
C VAL A 59 -26.59 -1.52 -5.51
N THR A 60 -27.01 -2.44 -6.36
CA THR A 60 -26.82 -3.89 -6.15
C THR A 60 -25.80 -4.40 -7.15
N ALA A 61 -24.70 -4.95 -6.65
CA ALA A 61 -23.63 -5.49 -7.48
C ALA A 61 -24.03 -6.83 -8.13
N PRO A 62 -23.58 -7.13 -9.36
CA PRO A 62 -23.81 -8.43 -9.96
C PRO A 62 -22.97 -9.51 -9.26
N SER A 63 -23.50 -10.74 -9.19
CA SER A 63 -22.88 -11.87 -8.46
C SER A 63 -21.43 -12.21 -8.85
N ARG A 64 -21.00 -11.83 -10.06
CA ARG A 64 -19.63 -12.02 -10.55
C ARG A 64 -18.60 -11.03 -9.98
N ARG A 65 -19.04 -9.96 -9.31
CA ARG A 65 -18.17 -8.91 -8.74
C ARG A 65 -18.03 -9.11 -7.24
N PHE A 66 -17.00 -9.86 -6.85
CA PHE A 66 -16.66 -10.14 -5.43
C PHE A 66 -15.87 -9.01 -4.77
N ASP A 67 -15.42 -8.05 -5.58
CA ASP A 67 -14.64 -6.88 -5.22
C ASP A 67 -15.50 -5.64 -4.89
N ILE A 68 -16.83 -5.73 -5.06
CA ILE A 68 -17.76 -4.63 -4.75
C ILE A 68 -18.52 -4.97 -3.47
N ALA A 69 -18.14 -4.31 -2.38
CA ALA A 69 -18.73 -4.53 -1.05
C ALA A 69 -19.06 -3.22 -0.32
N ILE A 70 -18.39 -2.11 -0.64
CA ILE A 70 -18.55 -0.81 0.02
C ILE A 70 -18.76 0.33 -0.98
N GLU A 71 -19.13 1.50 -0.46
CA GLU A 71 -19.42 2.69 -1.26
C GLU A 71 -18.20 3.15 -2.08
N GLU A 72 -16.99 3.03 -1.52
CA GLU A 72 -15.74 3.39 -2.19
C GLU A 72 -15.46 2.57 -3.45
N ASP A 73 -15.87 1.29 -3.50
CA ASP A 73 -15.68 0.44 -4.68
C ASP A 73 -16.51 0.96 -5.87
N LEU A 74 -17.73 1.44 -5.58
CA LEU A 74 -18.56 2.09 -6.60
C LEU A 74 -17.96 3.41 -7.08
N ILE A 75 -17.33 4.17 -6.17
CA ILE A 75 -16.66 5.43 -6.51
C ILE A 75 -15.42 5.17 -7.36
N GLU A 76 -14.68 4.09 -7.09
CA GLU A 76 -13.54 3.64 -7.91
C GLU A 76 -14.00 3.27 -9.32
N GLU A 77 -15.09 2.52 -9.46
CA GLU A 77 -15.68 2.20 -10.77
C GLU A 77 -16.13 3.46 -11.53
N LEU A 78 -16.70 4.44 -10.83
CA LEU A 78 -17.04 5.74 -11.42
C LEU A 78 -15.79 6.47 -11.91
N ALA A 79 -14.74 6.55 -11.09
CA ALA A 79 -13.48 7.19 -11.47
C ALA A 79 -12.83 6.49 -12.67
N ARG A 80 -12.83 5.15 -12.67
CA ARG A 80 -12.23 4.31 -13.72
C ARG A 80 -12.92 4.50 -15.07
N ILE A 81 -14.25 4.56 -15.10
CA ILE A 81 -15.01 4.73 -16.35
C ILE A 81 -15.11 6.20 -16.76
N HIS A 82 -15.20 7.13 -15.81
CA HIS A 82 -15.13 8.56 -16.10
C HIS A 82 -13.75 8.93 -16.68
N GLY A 83 -12.69 8.27 -16.19
CA GLY A 83 -11.31 8.47 -16.61
C GLY A 83 -10.56 9.31 -15.59
N TYR A 84 -9.50 8.73 -15.00
CA TYR A 84 -8.68 9.38 -13.98
C TYR A 84 -8.08 10.70 -14.46
N GLU A 85 -7.71 10.80 -15.74
CA GLU A 85 -7.14 12.01 -16.34
C GLU A 85 -8.13 13.19 -16.38
N GLN A 86 -9.43 12.93 -16.25
CA GLN A 86 -10.46 13.97 -16.21
C GLN A 86 -10.67 14.53 -14.79
N ILE A 87 -10.10 13.88 -13.77
CA ILE A 87 -10.16 14.32 -12.39
C ILE A 87 -9.04 15.34 -12.14
N PRO A 88 -9.34 16.61 -11.82
CA PRO A 88 -8.32 17.63 -11.64
C PRO A 88 -7.37 17.30 -10.49
N THR A 89 -6.06 17.45 -10.75
CA THR A 89 -5.07 17.37 -9.68
C THR A 89 -5.17 18.61 -8.80
N THR A 90 -5.28 18.41 -7.48
CA THR A 90 -5.29 19.50 -6.50
C THR A 90 -4.25 19.22 -5.42
N LEU A 91 -3.75 20.27 -4.78
CA LEU A 91 -2.87 20.12 -3.61
C LEU A 91 -3.74 19.85 -2.38
N PRO A 92 -3.30 18.93 -1.48
CA PRO A 92 -3.97 18.75 -0.20
C PRO A 92 -4.06 20.08 0.57
N GLY A 93 -5.27 20.50 0.91
CA GLY A 93 -5.50 21.65 1.78
C GLY A 93 -5.29 21.31 3.25
N GLY A 94 -4.99 22.31 4.07
CA GLY A 94 -4.89 22.14 5.52
C GLY A 94 -3.99 23.18 6.17
N ALA A 95 -4.10 23.30 7.49
CA ALA A 95 -3.19 24.16 8.26
C ALA A 95 -1.85 23.46 8.44
N ALA A 96 -0.78 24.04 7.91
CA ALA A 96 0.58 23.61 8.23
C ALA A 96 0.95 24.10 9.63
N ARG A 97 1.47 23.20 10.47
CA ARG A 97 2.14 23.58 11.72
C ARG A 97 3.64 23.52 11.49
N VAL A 98 4.33 24.63 11.73
CA VAL A 98 5.79 24.64 11.75
C VAL A 98 6.24 23.96 13.04
N ALA A 99 6.85 22.79 12.92
CA ALA A 99 7.55 22.15 14.02
C ALA A 99 9.00 22.65 14.04
N MET A 100 9.40 23.29 15.13
CA MET A 100 10.79 23.66 15.35
C MET A 100 11.53 22.44 15.91
N PRO A 101 12.59 21.93 15.24
CA PRO A 101 13.42 20.89 15.82
C PRO A 101 14.11 21.41 17.09
N SER A 102 14.42 20.51 18.00
CA SER A 102 15.11 20.86 19.24
C SER A 102 16.55 21.26 18.95
N GLU A 103 16.99 22.41 19.44
CA GLU A 103 18.38 22.90 19.30
C GLU A 103 19.40 21.99 20.00
N THR A 104 18.96 21.17 20.96
CA THR A 104 19.83 20.24 21.70
C THR A 104 19.91 18.86 21.06
N ARG A 105 19.21 18.63 19.94
CA ARG A 105 19.25 17.37 19.20
C ARG A 105 20.07 17.54 17.93
N LEU A 106 21.10 16.71 17.79
CA LEU A 106 21.83 16.57 16.54
C LEU A 106 21.10 15.58 15.64
N ASP A 107 20.78 16.01 14.42
CA ASP A 107 20.19 15.12 13.42
C ASP A 107 21.25 14.26 12.72
N GLU A 108 20.80 13.17 12.13
CA GLU A 108 21.66 12.20 11.46
C GLU A 108 22.38 12.79 10.25
N LEU A 109 21.72 13.66 9.47
CA LEU A 109 22.30 14.29 8.28
C LEU A 109 23.44 15.22 8.66
N SER A 110 23.27 16.01 9.72
CA SER A 110 24.34 16.85 10.28
C SER A 110 25.54 16.02 10.74
N THR A 111 25.29 14.88 11.38
CA THR A 111 26.36 13.95 11.78
C THR A 111 27.09 13.37 10.57
N ARG A 112 26.37 12.89 9.56
CA ARG A 112 26.96 12.37 8.31
C ARG A 112 27.82 13.41 7.60
N ARG A 113 27.36 14.67 7.52
CA ARG A 113 28.16 15.78 6.94
C ARG A 113 29.49 16.00 7.67
N GLN A 114 29.51 15.87 9.00
CA GLN A 114 30.74 15.99 9.78
C GLN A 114 31.72 14.85 9.54
N LEU A 115 31.24 13.65 9.22
CA LEU A 115 32.07 12.51 8.83
C LEU A 115 32.66 12.71 7.44
N VAL A 116 31.84 13.15 6.46
CA VAL A 116 32.30 13.48 5.11
C VAL A 116 33.36 14.58 5.12
N ALA A 117 33.20 15.60 5.97
CA ALA A 117 34.20 16.66 6.14
C ALA A 117 35.54 16.19 6.72
N ARG A 118 35.60 14.94 7.19
CA ARG A 118 36.81 14.24 7.67
C ARG A 118 37.25 13.13 6.69
N ASP A 119 36.85 13.25 5.42
CA ASP A 119 37.18 12.33 4.33
C ASP A 119 36.70 10.88 4.53
N LEU A 120 35.64 10.68 5.32
CA LEU A 120 34.99 9.37 5.46
C LEU A 120 33.95 9.17 4.34
N GLN A 121 34.01 8.00 3.70
CA GLN A 121 33.05 7.58 2.69
C GLN A 121 31.92 6.76 3.32
N GLU A 122 30.67 7.11 3.04
CA GLU A 122 29.52 6.33 3.49
C GLU A 122 29.42 5.00 2.72
N THR A 123 29.16 3.90 3.44
CA THR A 123 28.90 2.57 2.87
C THR A 123 27.55 2.03 3.32
N ILE A 124 26.84 1.35 2.42
CA ILE A 124 25.58 0.66 2.73
C ILE A 124 25.82 -0.84 2.64
N ASN A 125 25.56 -1.55 3.74
CA ASN A 125 25.82 -2.98 3.88
C ASN A 125 24.52 -3.75 4.11
N TYR A 126 24.48 -5.03 3.71
CA TYR A 126 23.35 -5.91 4.01
C TYR A 126 23.10 -6.02 5.51
N ALA A 127 21.82 -6.01 5.90
CA ALA A 127 21.39 -6.19 7.29
C ALA A 127 21.53 -7.65 7.76
N PHE A 128 21.61 -8.59 6.81
CA PHE A 128 21.84 -9.99 7.03
C PHE A 128 23.21 -10.41 6.49
N VAL A 129 23.85 -11.33 7.18
CA VAL A 129 25.23 -11.76 6.96
C VAL A 129 25.36 -13.26 7.21
N ASP A 130 26.54 -13.79 6.92
CA ASP A 130 26.90 -15.18 7.21
C ASP A 130 27.05 -15.37 8.73
N ALA A 131 26.50 -16.45 9.27
CA ALA A 131 26.67 -16.82 10.66
C ALA A 131 28.14 -17.09 11.00
N ALA A 132 28.91 -17.67 10.07
CA ALA A 132 30.34 -17.92 10.26
C ALA A 132 31.13 -16.61 10.39
N LEU A 133 30.72 -15.56 9.66
CA LEU A 133 31.29 -14.23 9.82
C LEU A 133 31.08 -13.75 11.26
N LEU A 134 29.85 -13.82 11.79
CA LEU A 134 29.58 -13.39 13.17
C LEU A 134 30.38 -14.19 14.21
N GLY A 135 30.57 -15.49 13.99
CA GLY A 135 31.41 -16.34 14.85
C GLY A 135 32.85 -15.83 14.95
N SER A 136 33.47 -15.43 13.83
CA SER A 136 34.84 -14.87 13.85
C SER A 136 34.95 -13.55 14.64
N TRP A 137 33.84 -12.82 14.76
CA TRP A 137 33.73 -11.57 15.51
C TRP A 137 33.24 -11.77 16.95
N GLN A 138 32.97 -13.01 17.37
CA GLN A 138 32.38 -13.35 18.68
C GLN A 138 31.03 -12.63 18.90
N LEU A 139 30.25 -12.49 17.83
CA LEU A 139 28.95 -11.83 17.77
C LEU A 139 27.82 -12.81 17.39
N ASP A 140 28.01 -14.09 17.64
CA ASP A 140 27.12 -15.20 17.29
C ASP A 140 26.08 -15.52 18.38
N GLN A 141 26.14 -14.84 19.53
CA GLN A 141 25.17 -15.01 20.62
C GLN A 141 23.89 -14.20 20.38
N ASN A 142 22.73 -14.81 20.64
CA ASN A 142 21.40 -14.19 20.53
C ASN A 142 21.11 -13.56 19.15
N VAL A 143 21.67 -14.12 18.09
CA VAL A 143 21.44 -13.66 16.72
C VAL A 143 20.07 -14.06 16.21
N VAL A 144 19.45 -13.20 15.38
CA VAL A 144 18.15 -13.47 14.78
C VAL A 144 18.36 -14.09 13.41
N ALA A 145 18.06 -15.38 13.27
CA ALA A 145 18.11 -16.09 11.99
C ALA A 145 16.87 -15.82 11.14
N LEU A 146 17.05 -15.72 9.82
CA LEU A 146 15.94 -15.66 8.87
C LEU A 146 15.36 -17.05 8.65
N ALA A 147 14.03 -17.17 8.66
CA ALA A 147 13.35 -18.45 8.45
C ALA A 147 13.47 -18.98 7.01
N ASN A 148 13.56 -18.06 6.03
CA ASN A 148 13.71 -18.40 4.62
C ASN A 148 14.73 -17.44 3.97
N PRO A 149 16.04 -17.65 4.20
CA PRO A 149 17.07 -16.77 3.68
C PRO A 149 17.26 -16.99 2.18
N LEU A 150 17.68 -15.94 1.46
CA LEU A 150 17.98 -16.02 0.04
C LEU A 150 19.18 -16.96 -0.24
N SER A 151 20.16 -16.98 0.68
CA SER A 151 21.31 -17.90 0.66
C SER A 151 21.87 -18.10 2.08
N ALA A 152 22.76 -19.09 2.26
CA ALA A 152 23.38 -19.37 3.56
C ALA A 152 24.27 -18.22 4.06
N GLU A 153 24.92 -17.50 3.14
CA GLU A 153 25.78 -16.34 3.42
C GLU A 153 24.98 -15.09 3.86
N LEU A 154 23.65 -15.18 3.85
CA LEU A 154 22.71 -14.11 4.18
C LEU A 154 21.64 -14.61 5.18
N ALA A 155 22.03 -15.53 6.07
CA ALA A 155 21.10 -16.27 6.91
C ALA A 155 20.75 -15.60 8.26
N VAL A 156 21.57 -14.68 8.78
CA VAL A 156 21.38 -14.10 10.11
C VAL A 156 21.47 -12.58 10.13
N MET A 157 20.66 -11.92 10.97
CA MET A 157 20.69 -10.47 11.15
C MET A 157 21.98 -10.03 11.84
N ARG A 158 22.62 -8.97 11.34
CA ARG A 158 23.83 -8.41 11.94
C ARG A 158 23.50 -7.70 13.27
N PRO A 159 24.18 -8.02 14.38
CA PRO A 159 24.01 -7.31 15.65
C PRO A 159 24.86 -6.02 15.71
N ALA A 160 25.85 -5.87 14.83
CA ALA A 160 26.74 -4.73 14.75
C ALA A 160 27.08 -4.36 13.30
N LEU A 161 27.50 -3.10 13.08
CA LEU A 161 27.88 -2.60 11.75
C LEU A 161 29.32 -2.96 11.36
N LEU A 162 30.20 -3.06 12.35
CA LEU A 162 31.64 -3.19 12.14
C LEU A 162 32.06 -4.39 11.27
N PRO A 163 31.48 -5.61 11.41
CA PRO A 163 31.80 -6.72 10.51
C PRO A 163 31.54 -6.41 9.04
N GLY A 164 30.42 -5.74 8.74
CA GLY A 164 30.08 -5.31 7.38
C GLY A 164 31.00 -4.22 6.85
N LEU A 165 31.37 -3.25 7.69
CA LEU A 165 32.31 -2.18 7.34
C LEU A 165 33.70 -2.75 7.00
N VAL A 166 34.24 -3.64 7.84
CA VAL A 166 35.55 -4.27 7.59
C VAL A 166 35.52 -5.18 6.36
N ALA A 167 34.44 -5.96 6.17
CA ALA A 167 34.27 -6.75 4.95
C ALA A 167 34.18 -5.87 3.68
N THR A 168 33.76 -4.62 3.79
CA THR A 168 33.75 -3.66 2.67
C THR A 168 35.14 -3.10 2.42
N LEU A 169 35.85 -2.73 3.48
CA LEU A 169 37.24 -2.30 3.38
C LEU A 169 38.09 -3.37 2.68
N GLY A 170 38.00 -4.63 3.10
CA GLY A 170 38.74 -5.75 2.49
C GLY A 170 38.40 -6.05 1.03
N ARG A 171 37.23 -5.59 0.54
CA ARG A 171 36.86 -5.70 -0.89
C ARG A 171 37.39 -4.55 -1.76
N ASN A 172 37.79 -3.44 -1.15
CA ASN A 172 38.27 -2.23 -1.83
C ASN A 172 39.77 -1.96 -1.61
N ALA A 173 40.42 -2.76 -0.76
CA ALA A 173 41.87 -2.77 -0.56
C ALA A 173 42.55 -3.56 -1.69
#